data_AF-S3BJU1-F1
#
_entry.id   AF-S3BJU1-F1
#
_cell.length_a   1.000
_cell.length_b   1.000
_cell.length_c   1.000
_cell.angle_alpha   90.00
_cell.angle_beta   90.00
_cell.angle_gamma   90.00
#
_symmetry.space_group_name_H-M   'P 1'
#
loop_
_entity.id
_entity.type
_entity.pdbx_description
1 polymer ?
#
loop_
_entity_poly.entity_id
_entity_poly.type
_entity_poly.pdbx_seq_one_letter_code
_entity_poly.pdbx_strand_id
1 'polypeptide(L)' 'MSADSYLLILCDHPDCEYPEGHWPVRFEPYTHSELRRLLKTRRGWRRTRDGRDLCPDHRNTEAA' A
#
# COMPACT_ATOMS: atom_id res chain seq x y z
N MET A 1 9.93 -3.85 -25.96
CA MET A 1 9.89 -3.34 -24.57
C MET A 1 8.66 -3.94 -23.89
N SER A 2 8.82 -4.83 -22.93
CA SER A 2 7.70 -5.25 -22.07
C SER A 2 7.55 -4.19 -20.99
N ALA A 3 6.41 -3.49 -20.96
CA ALA A 3 6.10 -2.63 -19.82
C ALA A 3 5.97 -3.51 -18.58
N ASP A 4 6.75 -3.22 -17.53
CA ASP A 4 6.54 -3.84 -16.23
C ASP A 4 5.26 -3.27 -15.64
N SER A 5 4.25 -4.11 -15.46
CA SER A 5 3.03 -3.76 -14.75
C SER A 5 3.29 -3.81 -13.24
N TYR A 6 2.78 -2.81 -12.52
CA TYR A 6 2.84 -2.73 -11.05
C TYR A 6 1.42 -2.59 -10.51
N LEU A 7 1.14 -3.29 -9.40
CA LEU A 7 0.03 -2.90 -8.54
C LEU A 7 0.54 -1.85 -7.57
N LEU A 8 -0.29 -0.86 -7.29
CA LEU A 8 0.06 0.27 -6.45
C LEU A 8 -1.07 0.53 -5.45
N ILE A 9 -0.68 0.87 -4.22
CA ILE A 9 -1.56 1.36 -3.17
C ILE A 9 -1.03 2.68 -2.69
N LEU A 10 -1.93 3.63 -2.50
CA LEU A 10 -1.61 4.95 -2.01
C LEU A 10 -1.86 5.06 -0.50
N CYS A 11 -1.08 5.91 0.16
CA CYS A 11 -1.27 6.31 1.54
C CYS A 11 -2.34 7.41 1.58
N ASP A 12 -3.39 7.18 2.33
CA ASP A 12 -4.53 8.10 2.49
C ASP A 12 -4.29 9.16 3.57
N HIS A 13 -3.04 9.38 3.99
CA HIS A 13 -2.69 10.45 4.93
C HIS A 13 -2.45 11.75 4.14
N PRO A 14 -3.07 12.89 4.52
CA PRO A 14 -3.03 14.12 3.72
C PRO A 14 -1.63 14.68 3.50
N ASP A 15 -0.73 14.53 4.48
CA ASP A 15 0.64 15.06 4.44
C ASP A 15 1.69 14.04 3.99
N CYS A 16 1.29 12.98 3.28
CA CYS A 16 2.23 11.94 2.87
C CYS A 16 3.06 12.34 1.63
N GLU A 17 4.35 12.62 1.84
CA GLU A 17 5.30 12.96 0.77
C GLU A 17 5.58 11.79 -0.18
N TYR A 18 5.59 10.56 0.35
CA TYR A 18 5.81 9.32 -0.42
C TYR A 18 4.65 8.35 -0.25
N PRO A 19 3.52 8.58 -0.95
CA PRO A 19 2.29 7.86 -0.68
C PRO A 19 2.27 6.46 -1.27
N GLU A 20 3.28 5.97 -1.97
CA GLU A 20 3.14 4.74 -2.76
C GLU A 20 3.75 3.47 -2.12
N GLY A 21 2.94 2.43 -2.09
CA GLY A 21 3.36 1.04 -1.92
C GLY A 21 3.09 0.28 -3.21
N HIS A 22 4.15 -0.07 -3.95
CA HIS A 22 4.04 -0.81 -5.20
C HIS A 22 4.69 -2.20 -5.11
N TRP A 23 4.19 -3.13 -5.91
CA TRP A 23 4.80 -4.46 -6.09
C TRP A 23 4.70 -4.91 -7.55
N PRO A 24 5.74 -5.56 -8.12
CA PRO A 24 5.70 -6.04 -9.49
C PRO A 24 4.55 -7.06 -9.70
N VAL A 25 3.81 -6.93 -10.80
CA VAL A 25 2.75 -7.87 -11.26
C VAL A 25 3.38 -9.12 -11.87
N ARG A 26 4.49 -9.60 -11.32
CA ARG A 26 5.13 -10.86 -11.74
C ARG A 26 4.76 -12.04 -10.84
N PHE A 27 4.05 -11.77 -9.74
CA PHE A 27 3.57 -12.78 -8.79
C PHE A 27 2.05 -12.93 -8.86
N GLU A 28 1.56 -14.09 -9.29
CA GLU A 28 0.15 -14.47 -9.12
C GLU A 28 -0.13 -14.81 -7.65
N PRO A 29 -1.28 -14.38 -7.09
CA PRO A 29 -2.39 -13.69 -7.73
C PRO A 29 -2.22 -12.15 -7.77
N TYR A 30 -2.52 -11.55 -8.92
CA TYR A 30 -2.44 -10.11 -9.18
C TYR A 30 -3.60 -9.31 -8.58
N THR A 31 -3.81 -9.38 -7.26
CA THR A 31 -4.91 -8.68 -6.60
C THR A 31 -4.41 -7.60 -5.64
N HIS A 32 -5.17 -6.50 -5.54
CA HIS A 32 -4.91 -5.47 -4.53
C HIS A 32 -5.02 -6.02 -3.10
N SER A 33 -5.83 -7.07 -2.88
CA SER A 33 -5.94 -7.74 -1.58
C SER A 33 -4.62 -8.42 -1.18
N GLU A 34 -3.99 -9.14 -2.10
CA GLU A 34 -2.68 -9.74 -1.85
C GLU A 34 -1.58 -8.68 -1.73
N LEU A 35 -1.63 -7.61 -2.55
CA LEU A 35 -0.73 -6.47 -2.38
C LEU A 35 -0.85 -5.86 -0.98
N ARG A 36 -2.07 -5.61 -0.48
CA ARG A 36 -2.29 -5.11 0.90
C ARG A 36 -1.69 -6.05 1.92
N ARG A 37 -1.90 -7.35 1.77
CA ARG A 37 -1.33 -8.37 2.67
C ARG A 37 0.19 -8.34 2.67
N LEU A 38 0.82 -8.23 1.50
CA LEU A 38 2.27 -8.13 1.36
C LEU A 38 2.80 -6.84 1.96
N LEU A 39 2.23 -5.68 1.64
CA LEU A 39 2.65 -4.39 2.18
C LEU A 39 2.50 -4.35 3.70
N LYS A 40 1.41 -4.90 4.24
CA LYS A 40 1.21 -5.05 5.69
C LYS A 40 2.30 -5.89 6.34
N THR A 41 2.60 -7.05 5.76
CA THR A 41 3.52 -8.03 6.35
C THR A 41 4.99 -7.66 6.18
N ARG A 42 5.35 -7.08 5.03
CA ARG A 42 6.74 -6.85 4.62
C ARG A 42 7.20 -5.42 4.83
N ARG A 43 6.30 -4.45 4.72
CA ARG A 43 6.64 -3.02 4.77
C ARG A 43 5.98 -2.31 5.94
N GLY A 44 5.05 -2.94 6.68
CA GLY A 44 4.43 -2.35 7.86
C GLY A 44 3.28 -1.38 7.57
N TRP A 45 2.65 -1.51 6.39
CA TRP A 45 1.43 -0.79 6.06
C TRP A 45 0.25 -1.23 6.93
N ARG A 46 -0.71 -0.34 7.14
CA ARG A 46 -1.91 -0.62 7.93
C ARG A 46 -3.15 -0.18 7.17
N ARG A 47 -4.18 -1.03 7.19
CA ARG A 47 -5.54 -0.64 6.80
C ARG A 47 -6.35 -0.30 8.04
N THR A 48 -6.98 0.86 8.06
CA THR A 48 -7.84 1.32 9.16
C THR A 48 -9.26 0.72 9.04
N ARG A 49 -10.08 0.90 10.08
CA ARG A 49 -11.45 0.36 10.11
C ARG A 49 -12.39 1.03 9.09
N ASP A 50 -12.16 2.31 8.80
CA ASP A 50 -12.84 3.09 7.77
C ASP A 50 -12.31 2.83 6.35
N GLY A 51 -11.33 1.92 6.20
CA GLY A 51 -10.90 1.40 4.90
C GLY A 51 -9.75 2.15 4.25
N ARG A 52 -9.13 3.11 4.94
CA ARG A 52 -7.94 3.82 4.48
C ARG A 52 -6.69 2.96 4.58
N ASP A 53 -5.81 3.09 3.60
CA ASP A 53 -4.50 2.46 3.58
C ASP A 53 -3.46 3.50 4.05
N LEU A 54 -2.75 3.21 5.14
CA LEU A 54 -1.74 4.08 5.74
C LEU A 54 -0.35 3.45 5.61
N CYS A 55 0.60 4.24 5.12
CA CYS A 55 1.99 3.84 5.01
C CYS A 55 2.64 3.69 6.40
N PRO A 56 3.85 3.13 6.49
CA PRO A 56 4.50 2.82 7.76
C PRO A 56 4.74 4.07 8.63
N ASP A 57 4.96 5.22 8.00
CA ASP A 57 5.21 6.48 8.68
C ASP A 57 3.92 7.07 9.29
N HIS A 58 2.76 6.78 8.68
CA HIS A 58 1.46 7.32 9.10
C HIS A 58 0.54 6.29 9.77
N ARG A 59 0.97 5.02 9.92
CA ARG A 59 0.11 3.93 10.41
C ARG A 59 -0.48 4.12 11.81
N ASN A 60 0.16 4.97 12.62
CA ASN A 60 -0.24 5.27 14.00
C ASN A 60 -0.91 6.63 14.12
N THR A 61 -0.93 7.41 13.05
CA THR A 61 -1.64 8.68 13.01
C THR A 61 -3.11 8.32 12.83
N GLU A 62 -3.84 8.21 13.94
CA GLU A 62 -5.29 8.37 13.88
C GLU A 62 -5.53 9.73 13.25
N ALA A 63 -6.28 9.72 12.15
CA ALA A 63 -6.57 10.93 11.40
C ALA A 63 -7.01 12.02 12.36
N ALA A 64 -6.19 13.07 12.43
CA ALA A 64 -6.57 14.33 13.04
C ALA A 64 -7.81 14.89 12.35
#